data_AF-X6LHD9-F1
#
_entry.id   AF-X6LHD9-F1
#
_cell.length_a   1.000
_cell.length_b   1.000
_cell.length_c   1.000
_cell.angle_alpha   90.00
_cell.angle_beta   90.00
_cell.angle_gamma   90.00
#
_symmetry.space_group_name_H-M   'P 1'
#
loop_
_entity.id
_entity.type
_entity.pdbx_description
1 polymer ?
#
loop_
_entity_poly.entity_id
_entity_poly.type
_entity_poly.pdbx_seq_one_letter_code
_entity_poly.pdbx_strand_id
1 'polypeptide(L)'
;KHEREILFARSIIYSNTDEKTQKGQHAWNAKVESEDEYTQILLLTWVRYDQYIQQTMQISTMWNHQIDFNLIYIALQGNNIDIDKRIKILFEFEQWKFQNSNKQKYKKKMDEFIKRRCCNHNINLFCMFIFKKCKNKMAIDLAASETVSNGLPFVEKDKPQK
;
A
#
# COMPACT_ATOMS: atom_id res chain seq x y z
N LYS A 1 36.07 -18.16 -3.00
CA LYS A 1 34.61 -17.93 -2.85
C LYS A 1 34.37 -16.46 -3.17
N HIS A 2 33.64 -16.13 -4.23
CA HIS A 2 33.41 -14.73 -4.62
C HIS A 2 32.18 -14.23 -3.88
N GLU A 3 32.40 -13.34 -2.92
CA GLU A 3 31.32 -12.60 -2.28
C GLU A 3 30.77 -11.56 -3.27
N ARG A 4 29.45 -11.47 -3.38
CA ARG A 4 28.76 -10.48 -4.20
C ARG A 4 27.84 -9.69 -3.29
N GLU A 5 27.94 -8.38 -3.34
CA GLU A 5 27.06 -7.46 -2.61
C GLU A 5 26.03 -6.88 -3.58
N ILE A 6 24.76 -6.87 -3.15
CA ILE A 6 23.67 -6.21 -3.88
C ILE A 6 23.24 -4.99 -3.08
N LEU A 7 23.41 -3.80 -3.66
CA LEU A 7 23.04 -2.54 -3.04
C LEU A 7 21.72 -2.03 -3.63
N PHE A 8 20.75 -1.78 -2.75
CA PHE A 8 19.49 -1.14 -3.12
C PHE A 8 19.55 0.38 -2.88
N ALA A 9 18.85 1.14 -3.72
CA ALA A 9 18.67 2.57 -3.48
C ALA A 9 18.01 2.79 -2.11
N ARG A 10 18.48 3.79 -1.35
CA ARG A 10 17.93 4.08 -0.02
C ARG A 10 16.45 4.45 -0.14
N SER A 11 15.64 3.84 0.72
CA SER A 11 14.25 4.21 0.95
C SER A 11 14.13 5.67 1.42
N ILE A 12 12.97 6.27 1.19
CA ILE A 12 12.66 7.64 1.61
C ILE A 12 12.80 7.75 3.13
N ILE A 13 13.64 8.70 3.56
CA ILE A 13 13.89 9.04 4.97
C ILE A 13 12.97 10.20 5.35
N TYR A 14 12.06 9.95 6.28
CA TYR A 14 11.27 10.97 6.96
C TYR A 14 12.05 11.55 8.15
N SER A 15 12.07 12.88 8.27
CA SER A 15 12.80 13.62 9.33
C SER A 15 12.27 13.40 10.75
N ASN A 16 11.08 12.82 10.87
CA ASN A 16 10.32 12.77 12.13
C ASN A 16 10.39 11.41 12.83
N THR A 17 11.13 10.45 12.28
CA THR A 17 11.30 9.09 12.82
C THR A 17 12.74 8.90 13.25
N ASP A 18 12.97 8.26 14.41
CA ASP A 18 14.33 7.95 14.82
C ASP A 18 15.00 7.00 13.80
N GLU A 19 16.29 7.18 13.58
CA GLU A 19 17.06 6.48 12.54
C GLU A 19 16.98 4.96 12.70
N LYS A 20 16.86 4.46 13.93
CA LYS A 20 16.80 3.02 14.23
C LYS A 20 15.44 2.43 13.81
N THR A 21 14.33 3.08 14.15
CA THR A 21 12.98 2.70 13.71
C THR A 21 12.86 2.76 12.20
N GLN A 22 13.45 3.78 11.58
CA GLN A 22 13.41 3.95 10.13
C GLN A 22 14.22 2.88 9.38
N LYS A 23 15.44 2.58 9.83
CA LYS A 23 16.25 1.49 9.26
C LYS A 23 15.55 0.14 9.40
N GLY A 24 14.87 -0.10 10.52
CA GLY A 24 14.09 -1.33 10.71
C GLY A 24 12.88 -1.43 9.78
N GLN A 25 12.02 -0.40 9.73
CA GLN A 25 10.79 -0.43 8.92
C GLN A 25 11.06 -0.45 7.42
N HIS A 26 12.15 0.17 6.97
CA HIS A 26 12.52 0.25 5.56
C HIS A 26 13.56 -0.79 5.10
N ALA A 27 13.90 -1.75 5.97
CA ALA A 27 14.83 -2.82 5.63
C ALA A 27 14.21 -3.85 4.69
N TRP A 28 15.06 -4.47 3.89
CA TRP A 28 14.72 -5.60 3.03
C TRP A 28 15.12 -6.90 3.72
N ASN A 29 14.23 -7.89 3.65
CA ASN A 29 14.50 -9.27 3.96
C ASN A 29 14.85 -9.99 2.66
N ALA A 30 15.86 -10.87 2.71
CA ALA A 30 16.24 -11.71 1.59
C ALA A 30 16.21 -13.17 2.03
N LYS A 31 15.62 -14.04 1.22
CA LYS A 31 15.70 -15.49 1.41
C LYS A 31 15.94 -16.19 0.08
N VAL A 32 16.62 -17.33 0.13
CA VAL A 32 16.73 -18.23 -1.03
C VAL A 32 15.37 -18.88 -1.25
N GLU A 33 14.78 -18.65 -2.42
CA GLU A 33 13.51 -19.25 -2.83
C GLU A 33 13.75 -20.60 -3.52
N SER A 34 14.79 -20.68 -4.36
CA SER A 34 15.27 -21.94 -4.94
C SER A 34 16.72 -21.80 -5.39
N GLU A 35 17.41 -22.92 -5.54
CA GLU A 35 18.80 -22.99 -6.01
C GLU A 35 19.00 -24.28 -6.80
N ASP A 36 19.65 -24.17 -7.95
CA ASP A 36 20.14 -25.27 -8.78
C ASP A 36 21.66 -25.16 -8.99
N GLU A 37 22.25 -26.02 -9.83
CA GLU A 37 23.70 -26.06 -10.07
C GLU A 37 24.27 -24.72 -10.60
N TYR A 38 23.46 -23.92 -11.30
CA TYR A 38 23.90 -22.71 -11.99
C TYR A 38 23.19 -21.43 -11.50
N THR A 39 22.06 -21.54 -10.80
CA THR A 39 21.15 -20.43 -10.50
C THR A 39 20.69 -20.45 -9.05
N GLN A 40 20.69 -19.28 -8.42
CA GLN A 40 20.02 -19.05 -7.14
C GLN A 40 18.94 -17.97 -7.32
N ILE A 41 17.71 -18.28 -6.96
CA ILE A 41 16.59 -17.34 -6.94
C ILE A 41 16.44 -16.81 -5.52
N LEU A 42 16.58 -15.50 -5.36
CA LEU A 42 16.41 -14.79 -4.09
C LEU A 42 15.04 -14.09 -4.08
N LEU A 43 14.22 -14.38 -3.08
CA LEU A 43 13.03 -13.59 -2.79
C LEU A 43 13.39 -12.45 -1.85
N LEU A 44 13.10 -11.23 -2.30
CA LEU A 44 13.25 -10.02 -1.52
C LEU A 44 11.88 -9.54 -1.05
N THR A 45 11.70 -9.39 0.25
CA THR A 45 10.49 -8.81 0.83
C THR A 45 10.83 -7.57 1.64
N TRP A 46 9.89 -6.64 1.73
CA TRP A 46 10.06 -5.45 2.52
C TRP A 46 9.53 -5.70 3.95
N VAL A 47 10.27 -5.33 5.00
CA VAL A 47 9.86 -5.56 6.40
C VAL A 47 8.45 -5.04 6.69
N ARG A 48 8.10 -3.86 6.15
CA ARG A 48 6.76 -3.28 6.31
C ARG A 48 5.67 -4.09 5.62
N TYR A 49 5.98 -4.71 4.48
CA TYR A 49 5.06 -5.62 3.82
C TYR A 49 4.81 -6.86 4.68
N ASP A 50 5.88 -7.49 5.16
CA ASP A 50 5.80 -8.70 6.00
C ASP A 50 5.03 -8.45 7.31
N GLN A 51 5.09 -7.23 7.84
CA GLN A 51 4.35 -6.83 9.03
C GLN A 51 2.82 -6.87 8.83
N TYR A 52 2.31 -6.51 7.64
CA TYR A 52 0.87 -6.31 7.40
C TYR A 52 0.24 -7.34 6.47
N ILE A 53 1.02 -8.22 5.83
CA ILE A 53 0.51 -9.19 4.85
C ILE A 53 -0.59 -10.08 5.44
N GLN A 54 -0.37 -10.66 6.63
CA GLN A 54 -1.35 -11.56 7.25
C GLN A 54 -2.65 -10.84 7.63
N GLN A 55 -2.55 -9.64 8.20
CA GLN A 55 -3.73 -8.84 8.56
C GLN A 55 -4.51 -8.39 7.32
N THR A 56 -3.79 -8.04 6.25
CA THR A 56 -4.39 -7.68 4.96
C THR A 56 -5.22 -8.83 4.41
N MET A 57 -4.66 -10.05 4.42
CA MET A 57 -5.36 -11.26 3.99
C MET A 57 -6.58 -11.56 4.86
N GLN A 58 -6.46 -11.49 6.18
CA GLN A 58 -7.57 -11.74 7.11
C GLN A 58 -8.75 -10.78 6.88
N ILE A 59 -8.48 -9.46 6.80
CA ILE A 59 -9.52 -8.47 6.52
C ILE A 59 -10.11 -8.71 5.14
N SER A 60 -9.29 -9.04 4.14
CA SER A 60 -9.79 -9.36 2.82
C SER A 60 -10.77 -10.54 2.84
N THR A 61 -10.48 -11.60 3.61
CA THR A 61 -11.35 -12.77 3.73
C THR A 61 -12.69 -12.41 4.37
N MET A 62 -12.69 -11.56 5.40
CA MET A 62 -13.93 -11.07 6.03
C MET A 62 -14.87 -10.38 5.04
N TRP A 63 -14.31 -9.81 3.97
CA TRP A 63 -15.03 -9.11 2.91
C TRP A 63 -15.13 -9.93 1.61
N ASN A 64 -14.94 -11.25 1.68
CA ASN A 64 -14.99 -12.16 0.52
C ASN A 64 -14.13 -11.68 -0.67
N HIS A 65 -12.95 -11.12 -0.36
CA HIS A 65 -11.98 -10.60 -1.32
C HIS A 65 -12.52 -9.52 -2.28
N GLN A 66 -13.59 -8.81 -1.89
CA GLN A 66 -14.18 -7.75 -2.69
C GLN A 66 -13.46 -6.40 -2.57
N ILE A 67 -12.67 -6.22 -1.51
CA ILE A 67 -11.87 -5.02 -1.28
C ILE A 67 -10.48 -5.20 -1.88
N ASP A 68 -9.95 -4.14 -2.49
CA ASP A 68 -8.57 -4.06 -2.98
C ASP A 68 -7.55 -4.29 -1.84
N PHE A 69 -6.61 -5.23 -2.03
CA PHE A 69 -5.66 -5.59 -0.98
C PHE A 69 -4.70 -4.43 -0.67
N ASN A 70 -4.32 -3.65 -1.69
CA ASN A 70 -3.50 -2.46 -1.49
C ASN A 70 -4.24 -1.38 -0.70
N LEU A 71 -5.56 -1.30 -0.85
CA LEU A 71 -6.38 -0.39 -0.06
C LEU A 71 -6.39 -0.78 1.42
N ILE A 72 -6.59 -2.07 1.72
CA ILE A 72 -6.53 -2.61 3.09
C ILE A 72 -5.15 -2.35 3.68
N TYR A 73 -4.09 -2.67 2.92
CA TYR A 73 -2.70 -2.46 3.32
C TYR A 73 -2.41 -1.01 3.71
N ILE A 74 -2.78 -0.04 2.85
CA ILE A 74 -2.62 1.39 3.15
C ILE A 74 -3.43 1.79 4.38
N ALA A 75 -4.66 1.30 4.50
CA ALA A 75 -5.48 1.56 5.68
C ALA A 75 -4.85 1.01 6.97
N LEU A 76 -4.07 -0.07 6.90
CA LEU A 76 -3.30 -0.66 8.01
C LEU A 76 -1.98 0.07 8.33
N GLN A 77 -1.40 0.80 7.38
CA GLN A 77 -0.13 1.50 7.59
C GLN A 77 -0.21 2.78 8.44
N GLY A 78 -1.39 3.39 8.63
CA GLY A 78 -1.55 4.60 9.45
C GLY A 78 -1.05 4.45 10.90
N ASN A 79 -0.68 5.52 11.59
CA ASN A 79 -0.11 5.45 12.95
C ASN A 79 -1.15 5.04 14.00
N ASN A 80 -0.78 4.18 14.97
CA ASN A 80 -1.40 3.93 16.29
C ASN A 80 -2.94 3.84 16.38
N ILE A 81 -3.64 3.62 15.27
CA ILE A 81 -5.08 3.44 15.23
C ILE A 81 -5.37 1.93 15.38
N ASP A 82 -6.26 1.63 16.30
CA ASP A 82 -6.87 0.33 16.55
C ASP A 82 -7.38 -0.31 15.25
N ILE A 83 -7.18 -1.63 15.11
CA ILE A 83 -7.62 -2.39 13.94
C ILE A 83 -9.13 -2.26 13.72
N ASP A 84 -9.93 -2.23 14.79
CA ASP A 84 -11.39 -2.10 14.70
C ASP A 84 -11.79 -0.76 14.09
N LYS A 85 -11.06 0.31 14.43
CA LYS A 85 -11.27 1.63 13.84
C LYS A 85 -10.90 1.64 12.36
N ARG A 86 -9.88 0.90 11.93
CA ARG A 86 -9.50 0.81 10.52
C ARG A 86 -10.53 0.04 9.70
N ILE A 87 -11.03 -1.07 10.25
CA ILE A 87 -12.12 -1.83 9.63
C ILE A 87 -13.35 -0.93 9.49
N LYS A 88 -13.68 -0.14 10.51
CA LYS A 88 -14.77 0.85 10.44
C LYS A 88 -14.53 1.90 9.36
N ILE A 89 -13.32 2.44 9.24
CA ILE A 89 -12.95 3.41 8.18
C ILE A 89 -13.11 2.79 6.79
N LEU A 90 -12.68 1.54 6.58
CA LEU A 90 -12.86 0.81 5.33
C LEU A 90 -14.35 0.61 5.02
N PHE A 91 -15.15 0.28 6.01
CA PHE A 91 -16.59 0.15 5.86
C PHE A 91 -17.26 1.47 5.44
N GLU A 92 -16.96 2.57 6.15
CA GLU A 92 -17.48 3.89 5.81
C GLU A 92 -17.03 4.34 4.41
N PHE A 93 -15.80 4.00 4.01
CA PHE A 93 -15.29 4.29 2.69
C PHE A 93 -16.06 3.53 1.60
N GLU A 94 -16.28 2.22 1.74
CA GLU A 94 -17.01 1.46 0.74
C GLU A 94 -18.44 2.01 0.58
N GLN A 95 -19.14 2.36 1.66
CA GLN A 95 -20.43 3.04 1.57
C GLN A 95 -20.36 4.39 0.85
N TRP A 96 -19.34 5.20 1.15
CA TRP A 96 -19.12 6.50 0.52
C TRP A 96 -18.80 6.39 -0.98
N LYS A 97 -18.05 5.36 -1.38
CA LYS A 97 -17.58 5.08 -2.75
C LYS A 97 -18.74 4.82 -3.71
N PHE A 98 -19.83 4.19 -3.25
CA PHE A 98 -21.01 3.88 -4.08
C PHE A 98 -21.91 5.09 -4.35
N GLN A 99 -21.77 6.20 -3.63
CA GLN A 99 -22.55 7.41 -3.89
C GLN A 99 -22.17 8.03 -5.24
N ASN A 100 -23.15 8.18 -6.15
CA ASN A 100 -22.93 8.67 -7.51
C ASN A 100 -22.21 10.03 -7.58
N SER A 101 -22.50 10.93 -6.64
CA SER A 101 -21.86 12.25 -6.58
C SER A 101 -20.34 12.15 -6.37
N ASN A 102 -19.87 11.17 -5.60
CA ASN A 102 -18.45 10.98 -5.32
C ASN A 102 -17.71 10.35 -6.51
N LYS A 103 -18.33 9.38 -7.20
CA LYS A 103 -17.80 8.84 -8.47
C LYS A 103 -17.63 9.93 -9.53
N GLN A 104 -18.61 10.83 -9.67
CA GLN A 104 -18.51 11.95 -10.59
C GLN A 104 -17.41 12.95 -10.18
N LYS A 105 -17.29 13.27 -8.89
CA LYS A 105 -16.20 14.11 -8.37
C LYS A 105 -14.83 13.53 -8.67
N TYR A 106 -14.68 12.21 -8.57
CA TYR A 106 -13.44 11.51 -8.91
C TYR A 106 -13.13 11.58 -10.41
N LYS A 107 -14.12 11.29 -11.26
CA LYS A 107 -13.95 11.35 -12.73
C LYS A 107 -13.43 12.71 -13.21
N LYS A 108 -13.86 13.81 -12.59
CA LYS A 108 -13.38 15.17 -12.91
C LYS A 108 -11.91 15.42 -12.54
N LYS A 109 -11.32 14.63 -11.64
CA LYS A 109 -9.95 14.80 -11.11
C LYS A 109 -9.02 13.66 -11.49
N MET A 110 -9.54 12.63 -12.14
CA MET A 110 -8.80 11.41 -12.44
C MET A 110 -7.47 11.70 -13.16
N ASP A 111 -7.48 12.64 -14.10
CA ASP A 111 -6.29 13.03 -14.86
C ASP A 111 -5.19 13.64 -13.97
N GLU A 112 -5.55 14.35 -12.89
CA GLU A 112 -4.57 14.91 -11.95
C GLU A 112 -3.83 13.80 -11.19
N PHE A 113 -4.56 12.74 -10.79
CA PHE A 113 -3.96 11.56 -10.17
C PHE A 113 -3.06 10.80 -11.15
N ILE A 114 -3.50 10.60 -12.39
CA ILE A 114 -2.72 9.91 -13.43
C ILE A 114 -1.44 10.67 -13.75
N LYS A 115 -1.48 12.01 -13.82
CA LYS A 115 -0.27 12.85 -14.00
C LYS A 115 0.76 12.66 -12.90
N ARG A 116 0.33 12.23 -11.71
CA ARG A 116 1.20 11.90 -10.56
C ARG A 116 1.54 10.41 -10.49
N ARG A 117 1.22 9.63 -11.54
CA ARG A 117 1.42 8.17 -11.63
C ARG A 117 0.57 7.35 -10.65
N CYS A 118 -0.50 7.95 -10.10
CA CYS A 118 -1.41 7.24 -9.20
C CYS A 118 -2.47 6.50 -10.04
N CYS A 119 -2.14 5.29 -10.49
CA CYS A 119 -3.01 4.52 -11.39
C CYS A 119 -4.05 3.65 -10.68
N ASN A 120 -3.91 3.41 -9.36
CA ASN A 120 -4.90 2.65 -8.61
C ASN A 120 -6.10 3.53 -8.22
N HIS A 121 -7.23 3.32 -8.89
CA HIS A 121 -8.43 4.12 -8.69
C HIS A 121 -9.06 3.98 -7.30
N ASN A 122 -9.01 2.79 -6.69
CA ASN A 122 -9.55 2.56 -5.35
C ASN A 122 -8.78 3.37 -4.30
N ILE A 123 -7.46 3.40 -4.40
CA ILE A 123 -6.59 4.20 -3.52
C ILE A 123 -6.85 5.68 -3.73
N ASN A 124 -6.95 6.15 -4.98
CA ASN A 124 -7.24 7.55 -5.26
C ASN A 124 -8.57 7.99 -4.63
N LEU A 125 -9.62 7.17 -4.77
CA LEU A 125 -10.91 7.39 -4.13
C LEU A 125 -10.80 7.40 -2.61
N PHE A 126 -10.02 6.50 -2.02
CA PHE A 126 -9.80 6.44 -0.58
C PHE A 126 -9.07 7.68 -0.06
N CYS A 127 -8.01 8.14 -0.72
CA CYS A 127 -7.35 9.39 -0.36
C CYS A 127 -8.31 10.58 -0.43
N MET A 128 -9.20 10.63 -1.44
CA MET A 128 -10.26 11.64 -1.51
C MET A 128 -11.25 11.53 -0.34
N PHE A 129 -11.59 10.31 0.08
CA PHE A 129 -12.46 10.08 1.23
C PHE A 129 -11.83 10.56 2.55
N ILE A 130 -10.57 10.19 2.81
CA ILE A 130 -9.82 10.61 4.00
C ILE A 130 -9.74 12.13 4.07
N PHE A 131 -9.45 12.79 2.95
CA PHE A 131 -9.36 14.25 2.86
C PHE A 131 -10.64 14.93 2.39
N LYS A 132 -11.83 14.31 2.54
CA LYS A 132 -13.10 14.89 2.06
C LYS A 132 -13.44 16.26 2.66
N LYS A 133 -12.91 16.56 3.86
CA LYS A 133 -13.04 17.87 4.55
C LYS A 133 -11.88 18.83 4.27
N CYS A 134 -10.86 18.39 3.54
CA CYS A 134 -9.62 19.12 3.27
C CYS A 134 -9.46 19.45 1.78
N LYS A 135 -8.37 20.12 1.41
CA LYS A 135 -8.08 20.50 0.02
C LYS A 135 -7.73 19.26 -0.81
N ASN A 136 -8.30 19.15 -2.01
CA ASN A 136 -8.08 18.02 -2.94
C ASN A 136 -6.61 17.72 -3.23
N LYS A 137 -5.75 18.75 -3.24
CA LYS A 137 -4.30 18.61 -3.43
C LYS A 137 -3.68 17.64 -2.41
N MET A 138 -4.16 17.64 -1.17
CA MET A 138 -3.69 16.72 -0.13
C MET A 138 -4.02 15.26 -0.44
N ALA A 139 -5.18 14.99 -1.06
CA ALA A 139 -5.54 13.63 -1.48
C ALA A 139 -4.61 13.11 -2.59
N ILE A 140 -4.27 13.96 -3.56
CA ILE A 140 -3.37 13.60 -4.65
C ILE A 140 -1.94 13.40 -4.13
N ASP A 141 -1.46 14.31 -3.28
CA ASP A 141 -0.13 14.22 -2.70
C ASP A 141 0.00 12.98 -1.79
N LEU A 142 -1.04 12.62 -1.03
CA LEU A 142 -1.07 11.36 -0.29
C LEU A 142 -1.02 10.15 -1.23
N ALA A 143 -1.91 10.07 -2.23
CA ALA A 143 -1.93 8.95 -3.16
C ALA A 143 -0.58 8.78 -3.88
N ALA A 144 0.07 9.89 -4.24
CA ALA A 144 1.40 9.89 -4.85
C ALA A 144 2.46 9.37 -3.88
N SER A 145 2.45 9.83 -2.63
CA SER A 145 3.34 9.33 -1.58
C SER A 145 3.16 7.84 -1.34
N GLU A 146 1.92 7.36 -1.21
CA GLU A 146 1.63 5.94 -1.02
C GLU A 146 2.10 5.10 -2.22
N THR A 147 1.84 5.57 -3.45
CA THR A 147 2.24 4.85 -4.67
C THR A 147 3.76 4.78 -4.82
N VAL A 148 4.47 5.90 -4.59
CA VAL A 148 5.92 5.98 -4.78
C VAL A 148 6.68 5.32 -3.63
N SER A 149 6.26 5.56 -2.39
CA SER A 149 6.99 5.09 -1.20
C SER A 149 6.65 3.65 -0.84
N ASN A 150 5.40 3.22 -1.03
CA ASN A 150 4.93 1.90 -0.60
C ASN A 150 4.74 0.91 -1.76
N GLY A 151 4.84 1.35 -3.02
CA GLY A 151 4.90 0.49 -4.20
C GLY A 151 3.65 -0.31 -4.54
N LEU A 152 2.59 -0.25 -3.72
CA LEU A 152 1.36 -1.03 -3.84
C LEU A 152 1.66 -2.53 -4.01
N PRO A 153 2.03 -3.23 -2.93
CA PRO A 153 2.72 -4.51 -3.00
C PRO A 153 1.88 -5.67 -3.53
N PHE A 154 0.56 -5.51 -3.63
CA PHE A 154 -0.36 -6.55 -4.09
C PHE A 154 -0.68 -6.39 -5.57
N VAL A 155 -0.56 -7.48 -6.32
CA VAL A 155 -0.88 -7.59 -7.75
C VAL A 155 -1.98 -8.63 -7.97
N GLU A 156 -2.49 -8.73 -9.21
CA GLU A 156 -3.65 -9.58 -9.51
C GLU A 156 -3.45 -11.05 -9.12
N LYS A 157 -2.24 -11.58 -9.26
CA LYS A 157 -1.88 -12.96 -8.90
C LYS A 157 -1.97 -13.25 -7.39
N ASP A 158 -1.96 -12.22 -6.54
CA ASP A 158 -2.03 -12.37 -5.09
C ASP A 158 -3.47 -12.53 -4.60
N LYS A 159 -4.46 -12.25 -5.47
CA LYS A 159 -5.86 -12.50 -5.16
C LYS A 159 -6.13 -14.01 -5.20
N PRO A 160 -6.94 -14.54 -4.27
CA PRO A 160 -7.30 -15.94 -4.31
C PRO A 160 -8.02 -16.26 -5.62
N GLN A 161 -7.64 -17.41 -6.19
CA GLN A 161 -8.28 -17.94 -7.39
C GLN A 161 -9.74 -18.28 -7.04
N LYS A 162 -10.68 -17.84 -7.89
CA LYS A 162 -12.11 -18.14 -7.75
C LYS A 162 -12.44 -19.57 -8.10
#